data_AF-A0A1Y1K6M6-F1
#
_entry.id   AF-A0A1Y1K6M6-F1
#
_cell.length_a   1.000
_cell.length_b   1.000
_cell.length_c   1.000
_cell.angle_alpha   90.00
_cell.angle_beta   90.00
_cell.angle_gamma   90.00
#
_symmetry.space_group_name_H-M   'P 1'
#
loop_
_entity.id
_entity.type
_entity.pdbx_description
1 polymer ?
#
loop_
_entity_poly.entity_id
_entity_poly.type
_entity_poly.pdbx_seq_one_letter_code
_entity_poly.pdbx_strand_id
1 'polypeptide(L)'
;MQLCKSMENCVLQNNSINIYQQYFSDIEATPLVEKSSARTVNVYQDQCHTKRPINRISWSPDGGTKLAVTHCDLTFQKPTNIDGCHSYLWEVENPNRPLLIFTPRATPMVCLEYHTKDVNTLVSGHLSGRIAVWDARKGCEPVQRSVTDISHREPVNCVLWINAKSGLEFFSTSTDGQVKW
;
A
#
# COMPACT_ATOMS: atom_id res chain seq x y z
N MET A 1 31.12 62.30 -51.79
CA MET A 1 31.36 60.87 -51.49
C MET A 1 31.31 60.49 -49.99
N GLN A 2 31.26 61.45 -49.06
CA GLN A 2 31.37 61.16 -47.61
C GLN A 2 30.08 60.58 -46.98
N LEU A 3 28.91 60.97 -47.48
CA LEU A 3 27.61 60.44 -47.04
C LEU A 3 27.40 58.97 -47.42
N CYS A 4 27.90 58.53 -48.60
CA CYS A 4 27.80 57.13 -49.02
C CYS A 4 28.49 56.19 -48.04
N LYS A 5 29.73 56.50 -47.62
CA LYS A 5 30.46 55.68 -46.63
C LYS A 5 29.74 55.59 -45.29
N SER A 6 29.18 56.71 -44.82
CA SER A 6 28.42 56.72 -43.57
C SER A 6 27.16 55.86 -43.66
N MET A 7 26.45 55.93 -44.78
CA MET A 7 25.22 55.15 -45.02
C MET A 7 25.51 53.66 -45.20
N GLU A 8 26.60 53.33 -45.91
CA GLU A 8 27.10 51.95 -46.07
C GLU A 8 27.43 51.32 -44.72
N ASN A 9 28.11 52.06 -43.82
CA ASN A 9 28.38 51.60 -42.46
C ASN A 9 27.10 51.32 -41.66
N CYS A 10 26.09 52.19 -41.74
CA CYS A 10 24.81 51.97 -41.03
C CYS A 10 24.07 50.72 -41.55
N VAL A 11 24.12 50.48 -42.86
CA VAL A 11 23.51 49.28 -43.48
C VAL A 11 24.23 48.01 -43.05
N LEU A 12 25.57 48.00 -43.10
CA LEU A 12 26.38 46.85 -42.66
C LEU A 12 26.18 46.57 -41.16
N GLN A 13 26.04 47.61 -40.34
CA GLN A 13 25.77 47.48 -38.92
C GLN A 13 24.38 46.88 -38.64
N ASN A 14 23.34 47.32 -39.34
CA ASN A 14 21.98 46.77 -39.18
C ASN A 14 21.85 45.33 -39.69
N ASN A 15 22.63 44.95 -40.70
CA ASN A 15 22.65 43.57 -41.20
C ASN A 15 23.53 42.62 -40.36
N SER A 16 24.41 43.16 -39.50
CA SER A 16 25.31 42.33 -38.68
C SER A 16 24.57 41.52 -37.62
N ILE A 17 23.50 42.09 -37.05
CA ILE A 17 22.63 41.40 -36.10
C ILE A 17 21.23 42.01 -36.15
N ASN A 18 20.21 41.17 -36.23
CA ASN A 18 18.83 41.64 -36.23
C ASN A 18 18.37 41.91 -34.79
N ILE A 19 18.60 43.14 -34.31
CA ILE A 19 18.18 43.59 -32.98
C ILE A 19 16.66 43.67 -32.81
N TYR A 20 15.88 43.56 -33.90
CA TYR A 20 14.42 43.57 -33.88
C TYR A 20 13.82 42.16 -33.87
N GLN A 21 14.64 41.11 -33.94
CA GLN A 21 14.16 39.74 -33.91
C GLN A 21 13.65 39.39 -32.50
N GLN A 22 12.38 39.01 -32.42
CA GLN A 22 11.77 38.53 -31.19
C GLN A 22 11.95 37.02 -31.09
N TYR A 23 12.81 36.58 -30.16
CA TYR A 23 13.04 35.16 -29.92
C TYR A 23 11.86 34.56 -29.16
N PHE A 24 11.53 33.31 -29.48
CA PHE A 24 10.47 32.53 -28.84
C PHE A 24 9.05 33.07 -29.03
N SER A 25 8.81 33.87 -30.08
CA SER A 25 7.46 34.30 -30.48
C SER A 25 6.52 33.13 -30.76
N ASP A 26 7.08 31.99 -31.16
CA ASP A 26 6.35 30.81 -31.60
C ASP A 26 6.31 29.71 -30.52
N ILE A 27 6.79 30.00 -29.31
CA ILE A 27 6.76 29.05 -28.20
C ILE A 27 5.56 29.35 -27.31
N GLU A 28 4.59 28.43 -27.30
CA GLU A 28 3.54 28.44 -26.28
C GLU A 28 4.14 28.11 -24.91
N ALA A 29 3.87 28.98 -23.92
CA ALA A 29 4.36 28.80 -22.57
C ALA A 29 3.75 27.54 -21.94
N THR A 30 4.55 26.50 -21.73
CA THR A 30 4.12 25.29 -21.01
C THR A 30 4.02 25.57 -19.51
N PRO A 31 2.94 25.14 -18.83
CA PRO A 31 2.82 25.30 -17.39
C PRO A 31 3.96 24.56 -16.67
N LEU A 32 4.67 25.28 -15.79
CA LEU A 32 5.89 24.79 -15.12
C LEU A 32 5.62 23.76 -14.01
N VAL A 33 4.37 23.58 -13.60
CA VAL A 33 4.00 22.75 -12.44
C VAL A 33 2.74 21.97 -12.75
N GLU A 34 2.87 20.64 -12.77
CA GLU A 34 1.71 19.75 -12.71
C GLU A 34 1.07 19.85 -11.33
N LYS A 35 -0.24 20.12 -11.29
CA LYS A 35 -0.99 20.21 -10.03
C LYS A 35 -1.20 18.81 -9.46
N SER A 36 -0.96 18.63 -8.17
CA SER A 36 -1.33 17.39 -7.48
C SER A 36 -2.85 17.24 -7.42
N SER A 37 -3.37 16.14 -7.95
CA SER A 37 -4.79 15.78 -7.86
C SER A 37 -4.96 14.44 -7.16
N ALA A 38 -5.91 14.35 -6.24
CA ALA A 38 -6.32 13.10 -5.63
C ALA A 38 -7.79 12.83 -5.96
N ARG A 39 -8.10 11.60 -6.38
CA ARG A 39 -9.46 11.15 -6.65
C ARG A 39 -9.67 9.78 -6.02
N THR A 40 -10.79 9.62 -5.34
CA THR A 40 -11.24 8.30 -4.88
C THR A 40 -11.71 7.48 -6.07
N VAL A 41 -11.06 6.35 -6.33
CA VAL A 41 -11.43 5.42 -7.40
C VAL A 41 -12.48 4.43 -6.90
N ASN A 42 -12.16 3.70 -5.83
CA ASN A 42 -13.01 2.68 -5.22
C ASN A 42 -13.18 2.93 -3.72
N VAL A 43 -14.31 2.47 -3.17
CA VAL A 43 -14.60 2.47 -1.73
C VAL A 43 -14.96 1.05 -1.32
N TYR A 44 -14.12 0.43 -0.50
CA TYR A 44 -14.33 -0.92 0.03
C TYR A 44 -14.98 -0.81 1.41
N GLN A 45 -16.23 -1.29 1.53
CA GLN A 45 -17.01 -1.19 2.76
C GLN A 45 -16.99 -2.50 3.54
N ASP A 46 -16.80 -2.39 4.85
CA ASP A 46 -16.87 -3.54 5.77
C ASP A 46 -18.25 -4.21 5.68
N GLN A 47 -18.27 -5.53 5.53
CA GLN A 47 -19.49 -6.33 5.44
C GLN A 47 -20.06 -6.70 6.82
N CYS A 48 -19.33 -6.42 7.90
CA CYS A 48 -19.76 -6.68 9.27
C CYS A 48 -20.80 -5.63 9.70
N HIS A 49 -21.84 -6.06 10.43
CA HIS A 49 -22.87 -5.14 10.93
C HIS A 49 -22.34 -4.13 11.95
N THR A 50 -21.34 -4.53 12.73
CA THR A 50 -20.69 -3.66 13.72
C THR A 50 -19.55 -2.87 13.11
N LYS A 51 -19.55 -1.54 13.32
CA LYS A 51 -18.45 -0.67 12.91
C LYS A 51 -17.18 -1.00 13.69
N ARG A 52 -16.11 -1.30 12.96
CA ARG A 52 -14.80 -1.66 13.52
C ARG A 52 -13.67 -0.99 12.72
N PRO A 53 -12.59 -0.56 13.38
CA PRO A 53 -11.50 0.11 12.71
C PRO A 53 -10.71 -0.87 11.84
N ILE A 54 -10.14 -0.34 10.75
CA ILE A 54 -9.12 -1.02 9.96
C ILE A 54 -7.80 -0.85 10.70
N ASN A 55 -7.06 -1.95 10.91
CA ASN A 55 -5.78 -1.90 11.59
C ASN A 55 -4.60 -1.98 10.61
N ARG A 56 -4.68 -2.85 9.60
CA ARG A 56 -3.63 -3.02 8.58
C ARG A 56 -4.21 -3.25 7.20
N ILE A 57 -3.46 -2.80 6.21
CA ILE A 57 -3.77 -2.95 4.79
C ILE A 57 -2.49 -3.46 4.12
N SER A 58 -2.60 -4.50 3.29
CA SER A 58 -1.48 -5.07 2.56
C SER A 58 -1.89 -5.34 1.11
N TRP A 59 -1.05 -4.94 0.17
CA TRP A 59 -1.28 -5.08 -1.27
C TRP A 59 -0.67 -6.36 -1.80
N SER A 60 -1.35 -7.01 -2.75
CA SER A 60 -0.79 -8.15 -3.43
C SER A 60 0.44 -7.76 -4.28
N PRO A 61 1.47 -8.61 -4.36
CA PRO A 61 2.70 -8.29 -5.09
C PRO A 61 2.56 -8.35 -6.61
N ASP A 62 1.42 -8.81 -7.14
CA ASP A 62 1.11 -8.97 -8.57
C ASP A 62 0.66 -7.68 -9.26
N GLY A 63 1.22 -6.54 -8.85
CA GLY A 63 0.79 -5.22 -9.34
C GLY A 63 -0.42 -4.65 -8.61
N GLY A 64 -0.74 -5.17 -7.42
CA GLY A 64 -1.79 -4.63 -6.56
C GLY A 64 -3.21 -4.94 -7.03
N THR A 65 -3.43 -6.10 -7.67
CA THR A 65 -4.78 -6.52 -8.10
C THR A 65 -5.71 -6.81 -6.93
N LYS A 66 -5.15 -7.14 -5.76
CA LYS A 66 -5.87 -7.51 -4.55
C LYS A 66 -5.38 -6.74 -3.34
N LEU A 67 -6.28 -6.56 -2.39
CA LEU A 67 -6.10 -5.77 -1.19
C LEU A 67 -6.54 -6.57 0.04
N ALA A 68 -5.58 -6.96 0.88
CA ALA A 68 -5.86 -7.59 2.16
C ALA A 68 -6.07 -6.51 3.23
N VAL A 69 -7.18 -6.58 3.96
CA VAL A 69 -7.56 -5.61 4.98
C VAL A 69 -7.91 -6.32 6.28
N THR A 70 -7.24 -5.93 7.37
CA THR A 70 -7.56 -6.43 8.71
C THR A 70 -8.40 -5.44 9.48
N HIS A 71 -9.37 -6.00 10.20
CA HIS A 71 -10.18 -5.26 11.14
C HIS A 71 -9.92 -5.77 12.54
N CYS A 72 -9.47 -4.90 13.42
CA CYS A 72 -9.22 -5.22 14.80
C CYS A 72 -9.44 -3.99 15.66
N ASP A 73 -10.29 -4.13 16.67
CA ASP A 73 -10.46 -3.12 17.70
C ASP A 73 -9.50 -3.42 18.85
N LEU A 74 -8.57 -2.51 19.13
CA LEU A 74 -7.57 -2.64 20.20
C LEU A 74 -7.99 -1.93 21.49
N THR A 75 -9.25 -1.47 21.58
CA THR A 75 -9.77 -0.84 22.80
C THR A 75 -9.76 -1.80 23.99
N PHE A 76 -9.13 -1.37 25.08
CA PHE A 76 -9.00 -2.15 26.30
C PHE A 76 -10.38 -2.49 26.90
N GLN A 77 -10.54 -3.73 27.36
CA GLN A 77 -11.77 -4.28 27.99
C GLN A 77 -13.02 -4.39 27.12
N LYS A 78 -12.95 -4.14 25.81
CA LYS A 78 -14.09 -4.43 24.93
C LYS A 78 -14.20 -5.95 24.70
N PRO A 79 -15.39 -6.56 24.88
CA PRO A 79 -15.55 -7.98 24.58
C PRO A 79 -15.32 -8.21 23.09
N THR A 80 -14.38 -9.09 22.76
CA THR A 80 -14.17 -9.57 21.39
C THR A 80 -15.37 -10.42 20.99
N ASN A 81 -16.27 -9.85 20.18
CA ASN A 81 -17.34 -10.63 19.58
C ASN A 81 -16.77 -11.53 18.47
N ILE A 82 -17.10 -12.81 18.48
CA ILE A 82 -16.58 -13.82 17.54
C ILE A 82 -16.99 -13.44 16.10
N ASP A 83 -18.21 -12.93 15.93
CA ASP A 83 -18.75 -12.44 14.65
C ASP A 83 -18.01 -11.20 14.11
N GLY A 84 -17.21 -10.54 14.95
CA GLY A 84 -16.42 -9.36 14.62
C GLY A 84 -14.96 -9.64 14.27
N CYS A 85 -14.53 -10.91 14.23
CA CYS A 85 -13.11 -11.27 14.02
C CYS A 85 -12.72 -11.44 12.55
N HIS A 86 -13.63 -11.23 11.60
CA HIS A 86 -13.39 -11.47 10.18
C HIS A 86 -12.44 -10.44 9.56
N SER A 87 -11.46 -10.87 8.77
CA SER A 87 -10.70 -9.96 7.91
C SER A 87 -11.04 -10.24 6.46
N TYR A 88 -10.77 -9.30 5.55
CA TYR A 88 -11.20 -9.43 4.17
C TYR A 88 -10.04 -9.36 3.21
N LEU A 89 -10.22 -10.08 2.11
CA LEU A 89 -9.46 -9.90 0.91
C LEU A 89 -10.37 -9.31 -0.16
N TRP A 90 -9.99 -8.18 -0.71
CA TRP A 90 -10.70 -7.49 -1.77
C TRP A 90 -9.96 -7.64 -3.08
N GLU A 91 -10.71 -7.59 -4.17
CA GLU A 91 -10.18 -7.47 -5.51
C GLU A 91 -10.46 -6.06 -6.02
N VAL A 92 -9.49 -5.44 -6.69
CA VAL A 92 -9.60 -4.03 -7.09
C VAL A 92 -10.71 -3.81 -8.12
N GLU A 93 -10.96 -4.80 -8.98
CA GLU A 93 -12.02 -4.74 -9.98
C GLU A 93 -13.43 -4.78 -9.36
N ASN A 94 -13.56 -5.41 -8.18
CA ASN A 94 -14.84 -5.71 -7.55
C ASN A 94 -14.94 -5.14 -6.12
N PRO A 95 -15.25 -3.84 -5.96
CA PRO A 95 -15.30 -3.20 -4.64
C PRO A 95 -16.54 -3.54 -3.80
N ASN A 96 -17.57 -4.13 -4.41
CA ASN A 96 -18.86 -4.37 -3.74
C ASN A 96 -18.88 -5.62 -2.86
N ARG A 97 -18.00 -6.60 -3.13
CA ARG A 97 -17.95 -7.86 -2.40
C ARG A 97 -16.50 -8.30 -2.18
N PRO A 98 -16.14 -8.76 -0.97
CA PRO A 98 -14.81 -9.30 -0.74
C PRO A 98 -14.65 -10.61 -1.51
N LEU A 99 -13.46 -10.81 -2.07
CA LEU A 99 -13.04 -12.06 -2.72
C LEU A 99 -12.99 -13.20 -1.71
N LEU A 100 -12.43 -12.93 -0.52
CA LEU A 100 -12.29 -13.91 0.55
C LEU A 100 -12.56 -13.26 1.91
N ILE A 101 -13.16 -14.03 2.81
CA ILE A 101 -13.39 -13.62 4.19
C ILE A 101 -12.59 -14.56 5.08
N PHE A 102 -11.54 -14.04 5.71
CA PHE A 102 -10.74 -14.80 6.67
C PHE A 102 -11.54 -15.01 7.96
N THR A 103 -11.68 -16.28 8.37
CA THR A 103 -12.41 -16.68 9.57
C THR A 103 -11.44 -17.21 10.62
N PRO A 104 -10.78 -16.34 11.39
CA PRO A 104 -9.93 -16.80 12.49
C PRO A 104 -10.81 -17.39 13.60
N ARG A 105 -10.53 -18.63 14.01
CA ARG A 105 -11.44 -19.43 14.85
C ARG A 105 -11.57 -18.96 16.32
N ALA A 106 -10.89 -17.90 16.75
CA ALA A 106 -10.88 -17.52 18.16
C ALA A 106 -10.52 -16.05 18.45
N THR A 107 -9.61 -15.44 17.69
CA THR A 107 -9.10 -14.10 17.97
C THR A 107 -8.98 -13.26 16.69
N PRO A 108 -9.22 -11.94 16.77
CA PRO A 108 -9.11 -11.06 15.62
C PRO A 108 -7.66 -10.94 15.15
N MET A 109 -7.51 -10.67 13.86
CA MET A 109 -6.22 -10.47 13.21
C MET A 109 -5.82 -9.00 13.37
N VAL A 110 -4.67 -8.76 14.00
CA VAL A 110 -4.12 -7.42 14.20
C VAL A 110 -3.42 -6.99 12.92
N CYS A 111 -2.49 -7.81 12.42
CA CYS A 111 -1.79 -7.56 11.18
C CYS A 111 -1.95 -8.71 10.20
N LEU A 112 -1.90 -8.40 8.90
CA LEU A 112 -1.91 -9.37 7.80
C LEU A 112 -1.02 -8.80 6.71
N GLU A 113 -0.03 -9.58 6.28
CA GLU A 113 0.94 -9.16 5.27
C GLU A 113 1.07 -10.18 4.17
N TYR A 114 1.00 -9.70 2.94
CA TYR A 114 1.30 -10.48 1.75
C TYR A 114 2.77 -10.89 1.72
N HIS A 115 3.01 -12.11 1.25
CA HIS A 115 4.35 -12.52 0.90
C HIS A 115 4.88 -11.66 -0.27
N THR A 116 6.18 -11.35 -0.27
CA THR A 116 6.78 -10.40 -1.24
C THR A 116 6.86 -10.91 -2.68
N LYS A 117 6.92 -12.23 -2.88
CA LYS A 117 7.02 -12.89 -4.20
C LYS A 117 5.79 -13.73 -4.55
N ASP A 118 5.38 -14.64 -3.68
CA ASP A 118 4.14 -15.40 -3.85
C ASP A 118 2.88 -14.57 -3.53
N VAL A 119 1.96 -14.56 -4.47
CA VAL A 119 0.68 -13.82 -4.43
C VAL A 119 -0.36 -14.48 -3.53
N ASN A 120 -0.15 -15.74 -3.15
CA ASN A 120 -1.20 -16.55 -2.52
C ASN A 120 -0.97 -16.72 -1.03
N THR A 121 0.28 -16.59 -0.60
CA THR A 121 0.66 -16.76 0.81
C THR A 121 0.57 -15.43 1.55
N LEU A 122 -0.08 -15.46 2.71
CA LEU A 122 -0.12 -14.34 3.64
C LEU A 122 0.20 -14.83 5.06
N VAL A 123 0.71 -13.93 5.90
CA VAL A 123 0.89 -14.20 7.33
C VAL A 123 0.17 -13.14 8.14
N SER A 124 -0.47 -13.56 9.23
CA SER A 124 -1.12 -12.67 10.17
C SER A 124 -0.66 -12.84 11.61
N GLY A 125 -0.57 -11.72 12.31
CA GLY A 125 -0.48 -11.67 13.76
C GLY A 125 -1.86 -11.50 14.41
N HIS A 126 -2.11 -12.24 15.49
CA HIS A 126 -3.38 -12.21 16.20
C HIS A 126 -3.28 -11.46 17.54
N LEU A 127 -4.44 -11.06 18.05
CA LEU A 127 -4.56 -10.43 19.37
C LEU A 127 -4.07 -11.35 20.51
N SER A 128 -4.19 -12.67 20.36
CA SER A 128 -3.70 -13.64 21.35
C SER A 128 -2.18 -13.85 21.34
N GLY A 129 -1.42 -13.09 20.54
CA GLY A 129 0.02 -13.29 20.38
C GLY A 129 0.43 -14.44 19.45
N ARG A 130 -0.55 -15.18 18.92
CA ARG A 130 -0.33 -16.26 17.94
C ARG A 130 -0.19 -15.69 16.53
N ILE A 131 0.43 -16.48 15.67
CA ILE A 131 0.65 -16.18 14.26
C ILE A 131 -0.05 -17.26 13.43
N ALA A 132 -0.58 -16.87 12.27
CA ALA A 132 -1.20 -17.79 11.33
C ALA A 132 -0.73 -17.53 9.90
N VAL A 133 -0.56 -18.61 9.15
CA VAL A 133 -0.26 -18.60 7.72
C VAL A 133 -1.53 -18.89 6.95
N TRP A 134 -1.78 -18.13 5.90
CA TRP A 134 -2.96 -18.21 5.06
C TRP A 134 -2.54 -18.45 3.62
N ASP A 135 -3.38 -19.19 2.91
CA ASP A 135 -3.24 -19.41 1.47
C ASP A 135 -4.59 -19.04 0.84
N ALA A 136 -4.60 -17.98 0.02
CA ALA A 136 -5.79 -17.46 -0.63
C ALA A 136 -6.50 -18.50 -1.52
N ARG A 137 -5.79 -19.55 -1.97
CA ARG A 137 -6.36 -20.62 -2.80
C ARG A 137 -7.06 -21.71 -1.99
N LYS A 138 -6.64 -21.90 -0.73
CA LYS A 138 -7.19 -22.95 0.15
C LYS A 138 -8.49 -22.52 0.84
N GLY A 139 -8.80 -21.24 0.81
CA GLY A 139 -10.07 -20.67 1.28
C GLY A 139 -9.93 -19.90 2.59
N CYS A 140 -11.00 -19.89 3.37
CA CYS A 140 -11.20 -18.95 4.49
C CYS A 140 -10.44 -19.31 5.77
N GLU A 141 -9.89 -20.52 5.86
CA GLU A 141 -9.23 -21.04 7.06
C GLU A 141 -7.70 -20.95 6.95
N PRO A 142 -6.98 -20.75 8.06
CA PRO A 142 -5.53 -20.70 8.02
C PRO A 142 -4.96 -22.09 7.79
N VAL A 143 -3.90 -22.12 6.99
CA VAL A 143 -3.15 -23.34 6.65
C VAL A 143 -2.36 -23.83 7.84
N GLN A 144 -1.76 -22.90 8.58
CA GLN A 144 -0.92 -23.22 9.73
C GLN A 144 -1.09 -22.14 10.81
N ARG A 145 -0.93 -22.54 12.07
CA ARG A 145 -0.94 -21.66 13.24
C ARG A 145 0.21 -22.01 14.17
N SER A 146 0.76 -21.00 14.84
CA SER A 146 1.77 -21.20 15.87
C SER A 146 1.17 -21.84 17.13
N VAL A 147 1.98 -22.64 17.82
CA VAL A 147 1.63 -23.20 19.15
C VAL A 147 1.75 -22.10 20.20
N THR A 148 0.87 -22.12 21.22
CA THR A 148 0.84 -21.08 22.27
C THR A 148 2.18 -20.92 22.97
N ASP A 149 2.89 -22.02 23.23
CA ASP A 149 4.10 -22.03 24.06
C ASP A 149 5.26 -21.23 23.45
N ILE A 150 5.33 -21.19 22.12
CA ILE A 150 6.34 -20.45 21.35
C ILE A 150 5.87 -19.06 20.90
N SER A 151 4.57 -18.79 20.98
CA SER A 151 3.94 -17.56 20.50
C SER A 151 4.25 -16.36 21.39
N HIS A 152 3.96 -15.14 20.92
CA HIS A 152 4.03 -13.95 21.77
C HIS A 152 2.99 -14.03 22.89
N ARG A 153 3.24 -13.33 24.00
CA ARG A 153 2.29 -13.28 25.13
C ARG A 153 1.26 -12.17 24.95
N GLU A 154 1.61 -11.16 24.19
CA GLU A 154 0.79 -10.00 23.88
C GLU A 154 0.51 -9.89 22.36
N PRO A 155 -0.43 -9.03 21.92
CA PRO A 155 -0.81 -8.90 20.52
C PRO A 155 0.36 -8.72 19.55
N VAL A 156 0.35 -9.48 18.45
CA VAL A 156 1.36 -9.33 17.39
C VAL A 156 0.99 -8.13 16.52
N ASN A 157 1.73 -7.04 16.67
CA ASN A 157 1.44 -5.77 16.00
C ASN A 157 1.94 -5.75 14.56
N CYS A 158 3.05 -6.44 14.28
CA CYS A 158 3.66 -6.44 12.97
C CYS A 158 4.27 -7.80 12.63
N VAL A 159 4.23 -8.12 11.34
CA VAL A 159 4.95 -9.24 10.74
C VAL A 159 5.72 -8.69 9.54
N LEU A 160 6.93 -9.17 9.31
CA LEU A 160 7.76 -8.77 8.18
C LEU A 160 8.40 -10.00 7.54
N TRP A 161 8.08 -10.24 6.27
CA TRP A 161 8.72 -11.28 5.47
C TRP A 161 10.20 -10.99 5.23
N ILE A 162 11.04 -12.02 5.32
CA ILE A 162 12.46 -11.91 5.00
C ILE A 162 12.80 -12.67 3.71
N ASN A 163 13.78 -12.16 2.97
CA ASN A 163 14.25 -12.79 1.74
C ASN A 163 15.27 -13.90 2.06
N ALA A 164 14.79 -14.93 2.76
CA ALA A 164 15.58 -16.13 3.05
C ALA A 164 15.61 -17.08 1.83
N LYS A 165 16.55 -18.03 1.84
CA LYS A 165 16.64 -19.06 0.78
C LYS A 165 15.39 -19.93 0.74
N SER A 166 14.78 -20.20 1.88
CA SER A 166 13.52 -20.93 2.00
C SER A 166 12.32 -20.14 1.47
N GLY A 167 12.40 -18.80 1.50
CA GLY A 167 11.33 -17.90 1.08
C GLY A 167 10.07 -17.96 1.95
N LEU A 168 10.13 -18.57 3.14
CA LEU A 168 8.96 -18.72 4.03
C LEU A 168 9.19 -18.16 5.43
N GLU A 169 10.32 -17.49 5.63
CA GLU A 169 10.70 -16.94 6.93
C GLU A 169 10.21 -15.49 7.08
N PHE A 170 9.87 -15.12 8.30
CA PHE A 170 9.40 -13.79 8.65
C PHE A 170 9.75 -13.47 10.10
N PHE A 171 9.82 -12.19 10.43
CA PHE A 171 9.89 -11.72 11.82
C PHE A 171 8.49 -11.33 12.30
N SER A 172 8.23 -11.50 13.59
CA SER A 172 7.05 -11.00 14.28
C SER A 172 7.42 -10.14 15.48
N THR A 173 6.66 -9.07 15.72
CA THR A 173 6.86 -8.17 16.85
C THR A 173 5.57 -7.99 17.65
N SER A 174 5.71 -7.86 18.96
CA SER A 174 4.60 -7.72 19.91
C SER A 174 4.89 -6.62 20.93
N THR A 175 3.86 -6.15 21.64
CA THR A 175 4.00 -5.22 22.77
C THR A 175 4.72 -5.83 23.97
N ASP A 176 4.91 -7.16 24.00
CA ASP A 176 5.71 -7.86 25.01
C ASP A 176 7.22 -7.54 24.95
N GLY A 177 7.64 -6.71 24.00
CA GLY A 177 9.02 -6.28 23.81
C GLY A 177 9.90 -7.32 23.11
N GLN A 178 9.32 -8.42 22.63
CA GLN A 178 10.05 -9.47 21.92
C GLN A 178 9.88 -9.36 20.40
N VAL A 179 10.95 -9.74 19.70
CA VAL A 179 10.95 -10.01 18.26
C VAL A 179 11.26 -11.49 18.08
N LYS A 180 10.41 -12.20 17.34
CA LYS A 180 10.55 -13.64 17.08
C LYS A 180 10.72 -13.91 15.58
N TRP A 181 11.35 -15.03 15.26
CA TRP A 181 11.64 -15.55 13.91
C TRP A 181 11.23 -17.02 13.86
#